data_AF-A0A9E8SG19-F1
#
_entry.id   AF-A0A9E8SG19-F1
#
_cell.length_a   1.000
_cell.length_b   1.000
_cell.length_c   1.000
_cell.angle_alpha   90.00
_cell.angle_beta   90.00
_cell.angle_gamma   90.00
#
_symmetry.space_group_name_H-M   'P 1'
#
loop_
_entity.id
_entity.type
_entity.pdbx_description
1 polymer ?
#
loop_
_entity_poly.entity_id
_entity_poly.type
_entity_poly.pdbx_seq_one_letter_code
_entity_poly.pdbx_strand_id
1 'polypeptide(L)' 'MPKYIIQHTPVLHGAEKDKQTTRYEVGDMIELTEKEAQKLGDNVAAAKVEKNENSGDDAGKEKEKKKQQ' A
#
# COMPACT_ATOMS: atom_id res chain seq x y z
N MET A 1 -5.98 0.14 -6.10
CA MET A 1 -6.96 0.30 -5.00
C MET A 1 -6.18 0.42 -3.70
N PRO A 2 -6.75 0.89 -2.57
CA PRO A 2 -6.02 0.87 -1.30
C PRO A 2 -5.65 -0.57 -0.93
N LYS A 3 -4.43 -0.74 -0.42
CA LYS A 3 -3.91 -2.04 0.00
C LYS A 3 -4.05 -2.15 1.51
N TYR A 4 -4.39 -3.32 1.98
CA TYR A 4 -4.53 -3.63 3.39
C TYR A 4 -3.74 -4.90 3.71
N ILE A 5 -3.29 -5.02 4.96
CA ILE A 5 -2.56 -6.19 5.47
C ILE A 5 -3.47 -6.90 6.44
N ILE A 6 -3.59 -8.22 6.30
CA ILE A 6 -4.35 -9.05 7.24
C ILE A 6 -3.61 -9.15 8.56
N GLN A 7 -4.27 -8.87 9.69
CA GLN A 7 -3.62 -8.80 11.01
C GLN A 7 -3.95 -9.95 11.95
N HIS A 8 -5.19 -10.47 11.92
CA HIS A 8 -5.64 -11.40 12.95
C HIS A 8 -6.09 -12.75 12.40
N THR A 9 -6.88 -12.75 11.34
CA THR A 9 -7.50 -13.96 10.79
C THR A 9 -7.40 -14.00 9.27
N PRO A 10 -7.04 -15.17 8.70
CA PRO A 10 -7.01 -15.35 7.25
C PRO A 10 -8.35 -15.00 6.61
N VAL A 11 -8.31 -14.32 5.47
CA VAL A 11 -9.52 -13.94 4.72
C VAL A 11 -9.57 -14.67 3.38
N LEU A 12 -10.76 -15.07 2.97
CA LEU A 12 -11.01 -15.47 1.60
C LEU A 12 -11.56 -14.26 0.85
N HIS A 13 -10.86 -13.84 -0.18
CA HIS A 13 -11.30 -12.76 -1.04
C HIS A 13 -11.04 -13.16 -2.49
N GLY A 14 -12.06 -12.97 -3.32
CA GLY A 14 -11.97 -13.26 -4.74
C GLY A 14 -12.30 -12.00 -5.52
N ALA A 15 -11.49 -11.69 -6.51
CA ALA A 15 -11.89 -10.71 -7.51
C ALA A 15 -13.12 -11.26 -8.23
N GLU A 16 -14.26 -10.56 -8.16
CA GLU A 16 -15.53 -10.95 -8.80
C GLU A 16 -15.37 -11.34 -10.29
N LYS A 17 -14.32 -10.83 -10.95
CA LYS A 17 -14.00 -11.14 -12.35
C LYS A 17 -13.45 -12.54 -12.59
N ASP A 18 -12.78 -13.15 -11.62
CA ASP A 18 -12.01 -14.38 -11.85
C ASP A 18 -12.70 -15.64 -11.31
N LYS A 19 -13.84 -15.52 -10.61
CA LYS A 19 -14.53 -16.62 -9.89
C LYS A 19 -13.58 -17.46 -9.02
N GLN A 20 -12.46 -16.88 -8.63
CA GLN A 20 -11.39 -17.55 -7.90
C GLN A 20 -11.21 -16.80 -6.59
N THR A 21 -11.60 -17.46 -5.50
CA THR A 21 -11.36 -16.98 -4.14
C THR A 21 -9.94 -17.35 -3.76
N THR A 22 -9.10 -16.34 -3.55
CA THR A 22 -7.76 -16.52 -3.00
C THR A 22 -7.85 -16.42 -1.48
N ARG A 23 -7.17 -17.33 -0.79
CA ARG A 23 -7.02 -17.28 0.66
C ARG A 23 -5.77 -16.45 0.97
N TYR A 24 -5.96 -15.39 1.74
CA TYR A 24 -4.89 -14.52 2.24
C TYR A 24 -4.67 -14.83 3.71
N GLU A 25 -3.43 -15.07 4.10
CA GLU A 25 -3.04 -15.38 5.47
C GLU A 25 -2.71 -14.11 6.24
N VAL A 26 -2.46 -14.23 7.55
CA VAL A 26 -2.04 -13.10 8.37
C VAL A 26 -0.67 -12.61 7.91
N GLY A 27 -0.55 -11.30 7.69
CA GLY A 27 0.63 -10.66 7.10
C GLY A 27 0.55 -10.50 5.58
N ASP A 28 -0.39 -11.16 4.89
CA ASP A 28 -0.57 -10.97 3.45
C ASP A 28 -1.17 -9.61 3.14
N MET A 29 -0.74 -9.07 1.99
CA MET A 29 -1.26 -7.83 1.44
C MET A 29 -2.36 -8.10 0.42
N ILE A 30 -3.49 -7.43 0.61
CA ILE A 30 -4.68 -7.56 -0.22
C ILE A 30 -5.18 -6.18 -0.67
N GLU A 31 -5.67 -6.10 -1.90
CA GLU A 31 -6.38 -4.93 -2.39
C GLU A 31 -7.85 -5.01 -2.00
N LEU A 32 -8.31 -4.07 -1.17
CA LEU A 32 -9.70 -4.02 -0.71
C LEU A 32 -10.27 -2.62 -0.95
N THR A 33 -11.58 -2.56 -1.12
CA THR A 33 -12.29 -1.28 -1.08
C THR A 33 -12.47 -0.80 0.37
N GLU A 34 -12.65 0.51 0.60
CA GLU A 34 -12.89 1.05 1.95
C GLU A 34 -14.11 0.39 2.63
N LYS A 35 -15.14 0.02 1.85
CA LYS A 35 -16.31 -0.69 2.36
C LYS A 35 -15.98 -2.11 2.81
N GLU A 36 -15.10 -2.81 2.10
CA GLU A 36 -14.67 -4.15 2.49
C GLU A 36 -13.72 -4.13 3.67
N ALA A 37 -12.79 -3.17 3.69
CA ALA A 37 -11.93 -2.95 4.85
C ALA A 37 -12.75 -2.61 6.10
N GLN A 38 -13.78 -1.77 6.00
CA GLN A 38 -14.69 -1.50 7.12
C GLN A 38 -15.46 -2.74 7.60
N LYS A 39 -15.84 -3.65 6.69
CA LYS A 39 -16.46 -4.93 7.08
C LYS A 39 -15.50 -5.84 7.83
N LEU A 40 -14.22 -5.82 7.48
CA LEU A 40 -13.17 -6.59 8.15
C LEU A 40 -12.73 -5.91 9.46
N GLY A 41 -12.92 -4.59 9.59
CA GLY A 41 -12.60 -3.83 10.79
C GLY A 41 -11.13 -3.96 11.16
N ASP A 42 -10.86 -4.25 12.43
CA ASP A 42 -9.49 -4.43 12.96
C ASP A 42 -8.76 -5.64 12.36
N ASN A 43 -9.45 -6.54 11.64
CA ASN A 43 -8.80 -7.69 10.99
C ASN A 43 -7.85 -7.27 9.86
N VAL A 44 -8.00 -6.06 9.32
CA VAL A 44 -7.12 -5.53 8.27
C VAL A 44 -6.61 -4.14 8.63
N ALA A 45 -5.31 -3.93 8.45
CA ALA A 45 -4.70 -2.62 8.62
C ALA A 45 -4.41 -2.01 7.25
N ALA A 46 -4.62 -0.69 7.11
CA ALA A 46 -4.20 0.01 5.90
C ALA A 46 -2.70 -0.21 5.71
N ALA A 47 -2.31 -0.88 4.61
CA ALA A 47 -0.92 -0.95 4.23
C ALA A 47 -0.52 0.49 3.93
N LYS A 48 0.33 1.08 4.77
CA LYS A 48 1.07 2.28 4.38
C LYS A 48 1.95 1.87 3.21
N VAL A 49 1.37 1.86 2.02
CA VAL A 49 2.13 2.11 0.80
C VAL A 49 2.48 3.57 0.97
N GLU A 50 3.61 3.80 1.65
CA GLU A 50 4.23 5.10 1.71
C GLU A 50 4.37 5.49 0.26
N LYS A 51 3.48 6.40 -0.14
CA LYS A 51 3.48 6.96 -1.46
C LYS A 51 4.81 7.69 -1.46
N ASN A 52 5.85 7.05 -1.99
CA ASN A 52 6.97 7.74 -2.59
C ASN A 52 6.42 8.52 -3.79
N GLU A 53 5.47 9.43 -3.56
CA GLU A 53 5.52 10.76 -4.12
C GLU A 53 6.83 11.35 -3.61
N ASN A 54 7.93 10.90 -4.24
CA ASN A 54 9.01 11.81 -4.53
C ASN A 54 8.33 12.90 -5.37
N SER A 55 7.85 13.93 -4.66
CA SER A 55 7.49 15.22 -5.21
C SER A 55 8.64 15.63 -6.11
N GLY A 56 8.49 15.33 -7.41
CA GLY A 56 9.17 16.08 -8.44
C GLY A 56 8.47 17.41 -8.51
N ASP A 57 8.87 18.34 -7.65
CA ASP A 57 8.62 19.76 -7.84
C ASP A 57 9.75 20.56 -7.18
N ASP A 58 10.61 21.07 -8.07
CA ASP A 58 11.28 22.37 -8.00
C ASP A 58 12.72 22.49 -7.46
N ALA A 59 13.49 23.17 -8.31
CA ALA A 59 14.80 23.79 -8.08
C ALA A 59 16.05 22.89 -8.01
N GLY A 60 16.51 22.51 -9.20
CA GLY A 60 17.93 22.48 -9.48
C GLY A 60 18.58 23.83 -9.14
N LYS A 61 19.53 23.83 -8.20
CA LYS A 61 20.59 24.83 -8.14
C LYS A 61 21.93 24.12 -8.11
N GLU A 62 22.38 23.82 -9.31
CA GLU A 62 23.78 23.83 -9.70
C GLU A 62 24.47 25.05 -9.07
N LYS A 63 25.34 24.83 -8.08
CA LYS A 63 26.48 25.71 -7.80
C LYS A 63 27.67 24.86 -7.39
N GLU A 64 28.32 24.36 -8.43
CA GLU A 64 29.77 24.26 -8.47
C GLU A 64 30.40 25.52 -7.86
N LYS A 65 31.23 25.35 -6.84
CA LYS A 65 32.33 26.29 -6.54
C LYS A 65 33.53 25.53 -5.99
N LYS A 66 34.51 25.33 -6.88
CA LYS A 66 35.93 25.10 -6.60
C LYS A 66 36.45 26.01 -5.48
N LYS A 67 37.22 25.44 -4.55
CA LYS A 67 38.53 25.92 -4.06
C LYS A 67 39.01 24.93 -2.98
N GLN A 68 40.00 24.08 -3.23
CA GLN A 68 41.43 24.37 -3.03
C GLN A 68 41.69 25.26 -1.81
N GLN A 69 42.04 24.60 -0.71
CA GLN A 69 43.06 25.06 0.21
C GLN A 69 43.79 23.84 0.78
#